data_AF-A0A8X6UMI2-F1
#
_entry.id   AF-A0A8X6UMI2-F1
#
_cell.length_a   1.000
_cell.length_b   1.000
_cell.length_c   1.000
_cell.angle_alpha   90.00
_cell.angle_beta   90.00
_cell.angle_gamma   90.00
#
_symmetry.space_group_name_H-M   'P 1'
#
loop_
_entity.id
_entity.type
_entity.pdbx_description
1 polymer ?
#
loop_
_entity_poly.entity_id
_entity_poly.type
_entity_poly.pdbx_seq_one_letter_code
_entity_poly.pdbx_strand_id
1 'polypeptide(L)'
;MASVFRYAYSRLCCRWCRGSRRRYEYTPEAVAQMGGRLPPLSSDQVGEETYMPTSQIQIPILLNLMFISLFILLGAVIFAFLEDWDMLSSGYFTFITLTTIGFGDYYPGKAFKGYKGSISEYTN
;
A
#
# COMPACT_ATOMS: atom_id res chain seq x y z
N MET A 1 18.35 2.71 2.31
CA MET A 1 16.89 2.98 2.33
C MET A 1 16.31 3.08 0.92
N ALA A 2 16.86 3.91 0.01
CA ALA A 2 16.40 4.00 -1.39
C ALA A 2 16.41 2.67 -2.18
N SER A 3 17.30 1.74 -1.85
CA SER A 3 17.40 0.41 -2.48
C SER A 3 16.21 -0.51 -2.15
N VAL A 4 15.70 -0.46 -0.92
CA VAL A 4 14.53 -1.26 -0.49
C VAL A 4 13.27 -0.76 -1.17
N PHE A 5 13.10 0.57 -1.28
CA PHE A 5 11.99 1.15 -2.03
C PHE A 5 12.05 0.79 -3.52
N ARG A 6 13.25 0.79 -4.13
CA ARG A 6 13.45 0.32 -5.52
C ARG A 6 13.15 -1.16 -5.70
N TYR A 7 13.55 -2.00 -4.75
CA TYR A 7 13.31 -3.44 -4.79
C TYR A 7 11.84 -3.79 -4.58
N ALA A 8 11.18 -3.14 -3.61
CA ALA A 8 9.75 -3.27 -3.38
C ALA A 8 8.95 -2.78 -4.60
N TYR A 9 9.35 -1.66 -5.20
CA TYR A 9 8.79 -1.16 -6.46
C TYR A 9 8.93 -2.18 -7.60
N SER A 10 10.11 -2.77 -7.81
CA SER A 10 10.31 -3.75 -8.88
C SER A 10 9.53 -5.05 -8.66
N ARG A 11 9.34 -5.48 -7.41
CA ARG A 11 8.61 -6.71 -7.10
C ARG A 11 7.09 -6.55 -7.08
N LEU A 12 6.56 -5.43 -6.58
CA LEU A 12 5.11 -5.19 -6.44
C LEU A 12 4.52 -4.48 -7.66
N CYS A 13 5.08 -3.33 -8.06
CA CYS A 13 4.59 -2.59 -9.24
C CYS A 13 4.91 -3.32 -10.54
N CYS A 14 6.13 -3.85 -10.74
CA CYS A 14 6.45 -4.54 -11.99
C CYS A 14 5.89 -5.98 -12.08
N ARG A 15 5.27 -6.56 -11.04
CA ARG A 15 4.49 -7.80 -11.22
C ARG A 15 3.04 -7.51 -11.59
N TRP A 16 2.41 -6.55 -10.92
CA TRP A 16 1.00 -6.20 -11.16
C TRP A 16 0.83 -5.37 -12.45
N CYS A 17 1.61 -4.31 -12.64
CA CYS A 17 1.52 -3.45 -13.82
C CYS A 17 2.06 -4.13 -15.08
N ARG A 18 3.14 -4.93 -14.98
CA ARG A 18 3.73 -5.64 -16.14
C ARG A 18 2.87 -6.85 -16.56
N GLY A 19 2.14 -7.46 -15.61
CA GLY A 19 1.12 -8.47 -15.90
C GLY A 19 -0.10 -7.90 -16.64
N SER A 20 -0.56 -6.71 -16.26
CA SER A 20 -1.69 -6.04 -16.91
C SER A 20 -1.31 -5.35 -18.24
N ARG A 21 -0.13 -4.73 -18.34
CA ARG A 21 0.35 -4.03 -19.57
C ARG A 21 0.70 -4.95 -20.73
N ARG A 22 1.18 -6.18 -20.48
CA ARG A 22 1.48 -7.14 -21.56
C ARG A 22 0.33 -7.36 -22.54
N ARG A 23 -0.91 -7.22 -22.05
CA ARG A 23 -2.13 -7.36 -22.85
C ARG A 23 -2.37 -6.17 -23.80
N TYR A 24 -1.78 -5.01 -23.55
CA TYR A 24 -2.04 -3.76 -24.27
C TYR A 24 -0.88 -3.33 -25.18
N GLU A 25 0.37 -3.62 -24.80
CA GLU A 25 1.58 -3.27 -25.57
C GLU A 25 1.73 -4.11 -26.85
N TYR A 26 1.27 -5.36 -26.81
CA TYR A 26 1.38 -6.29 -27.92
C TYR A 26 0.05 -6.38 -28.67
N THR A 27 -0.02 -5.68 -29.80
CA THR A 27 -1.08 -5.91 -30.78
C THR A 27 -0.99 -7.36 -31.31
N PRO A 28 -2.12 -7.98 -31.68
CA PRO A 28 -2.12 -9.34 -32.25
C PRO A 28 -1.20 -9.46 -33.47
N GLU A 29 -0.99 -8.37 -34.21
CA GLU A 29 -0.09 -8.29 -35.36
C GLU A 29 1.39 -8.39 -34.97
N ALA A 30 1.80 -7.69 -33.91
CA ALA A 30 3.16 -7.75 -33.39
C ALA A 30 3.49 -9.15 -32.86
N VAL A 31 2.53 -9.84 -32.24
CA VAL A 31 2.71 -11.22 -31.76
C VAL A 31 2.78 -12.22 -32.92
N ALA A 32 2.00 -11.99 -33.98
CA ALA A 32 2.04 -12.81 -35.20
C ALA A 32 3.42 -12.72 -35.89
N GLN A 33 4.01 -11.52 -35.95
CA GLN A 33 5.36 -11.32 -36.49
C GLN A 33 6.46 -11.99 -35.65
N MET A 34 6.21 -12.26 -34.37
CA MET A 34 7.15 -12.94 -33.46
C MET A 34 6.97 -14.47 -33.40
N GLY A 35 6.27 -15.05 -34.37
CA GLY A 35 6.06 -16.51 -34.42
C GLY A 35 5.11 -17.02 -33.34
N GLY A 36 4.22 -16.16 -32.81
CA GLY A 36 3.15 -16.55 -31.89
C GLY A 36 3.57 -16.71 -30.42
N ARG A 37 4.80 -16.32 -30.04
CA ARG A 37 5.31 -16.46 -28.66
C ARG A 37 5.76 -15.12 -28.09
N LEU A 38 5.14 -14.68 -27.00
CA LEU A 38 5.63 -13.50 -26.28
C LEU A 38 6.97 -13.82 -25.59
N PRO A 39 7.94 -12.88 -25.58
CA PRO A 39 9.17 -13.05 -24.85
C PRO A 39 8.90 -13.22 -23.34
N PRO A 40 9.71 -14.03 -22.63
CA PRO A 40 9.53 -14.28 -21.20
C PRO A 40 9.79 -13.01 -20.37
N LEU A 41 8.97 -12.76 -19.33
CA LEU A 41 9.04 -11.56 -18.47
C LEU A 41 10.37 -11.42 -17.72
N SER A 42 11.16 -12.50 -17.69
CA SER A 42 12.48 -12.54 -17.08
C SER A 42 13.57 -11.84 -17.89
N SER A 43 13.37 -11.62 -19.20
CA SER A 43 14.37 -10.93 -20.05
C SER A 43 14.27 -9.41 -19.98
N ASP A 44 13.19 -8.86 -19.43
CA ASP A 44 13.00 -7.42 -19.29
C ASP A 44 13.88 -6.87 -18.14
N GLN A 45 15.05 -6.35 -18.48
CA GLN A 45 15.94 -5.67 -17.53
C GLN A 45 15.27 -4.41 -16.97
N VAL A 46 15.05 -4.43 -15.65
CA VAL A 46 14.48 -3.30 -14.90
C VAL A 46 15.46 -2.13 -14.97
N GLY A 47 15.08 -1.03 -15.62
CA GLY A 47 15.90 0.18 -15.72
C GLY A 47 16.27 0.64 -17.14
N GLU A 48 16.10 -0.23 -18.14
CA GLU A 48 16.44 0.04 -19.55
C GLU A 48 15.18 0.13 -20.44
N GLU A 49 14.07 0.58 -19.88
CA GLU A 49 12.80 0.71 -20.58
C GLU A 49 12.74 2.05 -21.34
N THR A 50 12.53 1.98 -22.66
CA THR A 50 12.55 3.13 -23.60
C THR A 50 11.55 4.23 -23.21
N TYR A 51 10.50 3.88 -22.46
CA TYR A 51 9.45 4.79 -22.00
C TYR A 51 9.72 5.39 -20.60
N MET A 52 10.70 4.88 -19.82
CA MET A 52 10.94 5.35 -18.44
C MET A 52 12.42 5.21 -18.02
N PRO A 53 13.30 6.17 -18.39
CA PRO A 53 14.71 6.15 -18.01
C PRO A 53 14.87 6.29 -16.49
N THR A 54 15.52 5.32 -15.86
CA THR A 54 15.65 5.17 -14.39
C THR A 54 16.67 6.14 -13.75
N SER A 55 17.20 7.11 -14.49
CA SER A 55 18.19 8.10 -14.00
C SER A 55 17.59 9.17 -13.07
N GLN A 56 16.26 9.36 -13.07
CA GLN A 56 15.53 10.31 -12.23
C GLN A 56 14.25 9.63 -11.71
N ILE A 57 14.39 8.75 -10.71
CA ILE A 57 13.25 7.98 -10.18
C ILE A 57 12.39 8.89 -9.30
N GLN A 58 11.39 9.53 -9.92
CA GLN A 58 10.27 10.11 -9.18
C GLN A 58 9.41 8.95 -8.68
N ILE A 59 9.21 8.85 -7.36
CA ILE A 59 8.38 7.81 -6.76
C ILE A 59 6.97 7.96 -7.36
N PRO A 60 6.43 6.96 -8.07
CA PRO A 60 5.14 7.09 -8.70
C PRO A 60 4.06 7.27 -7.63
N ILE A 61 3.16 8.22 -7.85
CA ILE A 61 2.05 8.57 -6.93
C ILE A 61 1.24 7.32 -6.53
N LEU A 62 1.11 6.36 -7.44
CA LEU A 62 0.43 5.08 -7.19
C LEU A 62 1.07 4.26 -6.06
N LEU A 63 2.41 4.27 -5.94
CA LEU A 63 3.11 3.55 -4.87
C LEU A 63 2.81 4.21 -3.53
N ASN A 64 2.89 5.54 -3.46
CA ASN A 64 2.57 6.28 -2.25
C ASN A 64 1.11 6.03 -1.81
N LEU A 65 0.19 6.06 -2.77
CA LEU A 65 -1.24 5.79 -2.52
C LEU A 65 -1.48 4.35 -2.03
N MET A 66 -0.77 3.37 -2.58
CA MET A 66 -0.85 1.96 -2.16
C MET A 66 -0.29 1.73 -0.76
N PHE A 67 0.81 2.41 -0.40
CA PHE A 67 1.31 2.38 0.98
C PHE A 67 0.30 2.99 1.94
N ILE A 68 -0.24 4.17 1.64
CA ILE A 68 -1.25 4.83 2.47
C ILE A 68 -2.47 3.93 2.65
N SER A 69 -2.98 3.31 1.58
CA SER A 69 -4.13 2.40 1.68
C SER A 69 -3.82 1.17 2.53
N LEU A 70 -2.63 0.58 2.41
CA LEU A 70 -2.19 -0.53 3.26
C LEU A 70 -2.12 -0.13 4.74
N PHE A 71 -1.58 1.05 5.04
CA PHE A 71 -1.54 1.57 6.41
C PHE A 71 -2.94 1.79 6.99
N ILE A 72 -3.88 2.29 6.19
CA ILE A 72 -5.28 2.47 6.61
C ILE A 72 -5.93 1.11 6.90
N LEU A 73 -5.76 0.12 6.02
CA LEU A 73 -6.30 -1.22 6.22
C LEU A 73 -5.71 -1.90 7.46
N LEU A 74 -4.38 -1.79 7.65
CA LEU A 74 -3.71 -2.36 8.81
C LEU A 74 -4.19 -1.72 10.11
N GLY A 75 -4.29 -0.38 10.15
CA GLY A 75 -4.81 0.34 11.31
C GLY A 75 -6.28 0.02 11.56
N ALA A 76 -7.11 -0.07 10.51
CA ALA A 76 -8.51 -0.47 10.64
C ALA A 76 -8.67 -1.83 11.33
N VAL A 77 -7.85 -2.82 10.93
CA VAL A 77 -7.85 -4.14 11.55
C VAL A 77 -7.42 -4.06 13.02
N ILE A 78 -6.33 -3.35 13.32
CA ILE A 78 -5.82 -3.19 14.69
C ILE A 78 -6.86 -2.53 15.60
N PHE A 79 -7.46 -1.41 15.18
CA PHE A 79 -8.44 -0.68 15.99
C PHE A 79 -9.78 -1.41 16.08
N ALA A 80 -10.18 -2.16 15.05
CA ALA A 80 -11.36 -3.01 15.12
C ALA A 80 -11.20 -4.08 16.21
N PHE A 81 -10.00 -4.69 16.33
CA PHE A 81 -9.73 -5.67 17.40
C PHE A 81 -9.53 -5.06 18.78
N LEU A 82 -8.88 -3.90 18.88
CA LEU A 82 -8.58 -3.28 20.19
C LEU A 82 -9.81 -2.62 20.81
N GLU A 83 -10.65 -1.98 20.00
CA GLU A 83 -11.77 -1.19 20.47
C GLU A 83 -13.14 -1.85 20.21
N ASP A 84 -13.18 -3.05 19.61
CA ASP A 84 -14.39 -3.72 19.06
C ASP A 84 -15.25 -2.77 18.20
N TRP A 85 -14.59 -1.95 17.39
CA TRP A 85 -15.26 -1.05 16.47
C TRP A 85 -15.48 -1.73 15.12
N ASP A 86 -16.50 -1.28 14.39
CA ASP A 86 -16.70 -1.73 13.02
C ASP A 86 -15.48 -1.42 12.14
N MET A 87 -15.25 -2.22 11.11
CA MET A 87 -14.10 -2.08 10.21
C MET A 87 -14.13 -0.72 9.49
N LEU A 88 -15.32 -0.19 9.16
CA LEU A 88 -15.49 1.11 8.52
C LEU A 88 -15.18 2.26 9.48
N SER A 89 -15.65 2.19 10.73
CA SER A 89 -15.37 3.20 11.77
C SER A 89 -13.89 3.22 12.14
N SER A 90 -13.27 2.05 12.27
CA SER A 90 -11.83 1.89 12.54
C SER A 90 -10.98 2.41 11.38
N GLY A 91 -11.40 2.17 10.13
CA GLY A 91 -10.74 2.70 8.94
C GLY A 91 -10.86 4.21 8.82
N TYR A 92 -12.04 4.76 9.13
CA TYR A 92 -12.27 6.20 9.21
C TYR A 92 -11.35 6.87 10.24
N PHE A 93 -11.31 6.33 11.47
CA PHE A 93 -10.40 6.80 12.52
C PHE A 93 -8.93 6.78 12.06
N THR A 94 -8.50 5.65 11.49
CA THR A 94 -7.12 5.51 10.99
C THR A 94 -6.79 6.55 9.90
N PHE A 95 -7.72 6.80 8.98
CA PHE A 95 -7.54 7.78 7.91
C PHE A 95 -7.44 9.22 8.44
N ILE A 96 -8.35 9.66 9.31
CA ILE A 96 -8.33 11.03 9.86
C ILE A 96 -7.11 11.29 10.75
N THR A 97 -6.57 10.27 11.42
CA THR A 97 -5.33 10.35 12.19
C THR A 97 -4.10 10.42 11.29
N LEU A 98 -4.01 9.58 10.25
CA LEU A 98 -2.89 9.59 9.30
C LEU A 98 -2.83 10.88 8.47
N THR A 99 -3.99 11.42 8.10
CA THR A 99 -4.10 12.71 7.39
C THR A 99 -3.97 13.91 8.32
N THR A 100 -3.83 13.69 9.63
CA THR A 100 -3.74 14.73 10.66
C THR A 100 -4.94 15.69 10.71
N ILE A 101 -6.09 15.30 10.14
CA ILE A 101 -7.34 16.06 10.24
C ILE A 101 -7.85 16.03 11.69
N GLY A 102 -7.88 14.83 12.29
CA GLY A 102 -8.08 14.65 13.73
C GLY A 102 -9.33 15.30 14.34
N PHE A 103 -10.52 15.07 13.77
CA PHE A 103 -11.78 15.64 14.28
C PHE A 103 -12.06 15.36 15.76
N GLY A 104 -11.58 14.22 16.27
CA GLY A 104 -11.73 13.83 17.68
C GLY A 104 -13.09 13.24 18.05
N ASP A 105 -13.91 12.91 17.05
CA ASP A 105 -15.19 12.22 17.20
C ASP A 105 -15.02 10.74 17.54
N TYR A 106 -13.96 10.10 17.03
CA TYR A 106 -13.51 8.77 17.43
C TYR A 106 -12.15 8.85 18.14
N TYR A 107 -12.02 8.17 19.29
CA TYR A 107 -10.77 8.05 20.04
C TYR A 107 -10.71 6.74 20.84
N PRO A 108 -9.54 6.10 20.98
CA PRO A 108 -9.42 4.81 21.66
C PRO A 108 -9.64 4.98 23.16
N GLY A 109 -10.69 4.33 23.67
CA GLY A 109 -11.11 4.45 25.07
C GLY A 109 -10.86 3.19 25.88
N LYS A 110 -10.96 2.01 25.27
CA LYS A 110 -10.73 0.72 25.94
C LYS A 110 -9.27 0.53 26.29
N ALA A 111 -8.35 0.92 25.40
CA ALA A 111 -6.92 0.92 25.69
C ALA A 111 -6.58 1.78 26.94
N PHE A 112 -7.35 2.84 27.21
CA PHE A 112 -7.12 3.75 28.33
C PHE A 112 -7.78 3.29 29.64
N LYS A 113 -8.87 2.50 29.58
CA LYS A 113 -9.61 2.05 30.77
C LYS A 113 -8.80 1.15 31.71
N GLY A 114 -7.78 0.45 31.21
CA GLY A 114 -6.87 -0.35 32.06
C GLY A 114 -6.11 0.49 33.11
N TYR A 115 -5.86 1.78 32.85
CA TYR A 115 -5.17 2.68 33.78
C TYR A 115 -6.08 3.22 34.90
N LYS A 116 -7.39 3.37 34.67
CA LYS A 116 -8.32 3.83 35.71
C LYS A 116 -8.57 2.77 36.79
N GLY A 117 -8.53 1.49 36.42
CA GLY A 117 -8.70 0.38 37.37
C GLY A 117 -7.65 0.38 38.47
N SER A 118 -6.39 0.67 38.14
CA SER A 118 -5.30 0.69 39.12
C SER A 118 -5.39 1.89 40.07
N ILE A 119 -5.72 3.08 39.58
CA ILE A 119 -5.85 4.27 40.45
C ILE A 119 -6.99 4.11 41.44
N SER A 120 -8.15 3.59 41.01
CA SER A 120 -9.31 3.39 41.89
C SER A 120 -9.06 2.38 43.02
N GLU A 121 -8.14 1.43 42.81
CA GLU A 121 -7.72 0.46 43.84
C GLU A 121 -6.71 1.04 44.85
N TYR A 122 -5.98 2.10 44.50
CA TYR A 122 -5.11 2.83 45.44
C TYR A 122 -5.82 3.94 46.22
N THR A 123 -7.04 4.31 45.83
CA THR A 123 -7.85 5.35 46.47
C THR A 123 -9.00 4.82 47.34
N ASN A 124 -8.98 3.54 47.73
CA ASN A 124 -9.85 2.96 48.77
C ASN A 124 -9.03 2.48 49.96
#